data_AF-A0A929PHA0-F1
#
_entry.id   AF-A0A929PHA0-F1
#
_cell.length_a   1.000
_cell.length_b   1.000
_cell.length_c   1.000
_cell.angle_alpha   90.00
_cell.angle_beta   90.00
_cell.angle_gamma   90.00
#
_symmetry.space_group_name_H-M   'P 1'
#
loop_
_entity.id
_entity.type
_entity.pdbx_description
1 polymer ?
#
loop_
_entity_poly.entity_id
_entity_poly.type
_entity_poly.pdbx_seq_one_letter_code
_entity_poly.pdbx_strand_id
1 'polypeptide(L)'
;KNESDKIQWLISASVWLALAGSLILCVILFFTSEAIAENIFHEPALTYPLKIFSIAIPFFTLTNVLVSIFLGFGHVQAKVYFQDIFGNALFPPLLLTVILLNLSFIGVFYAYIISLAISCLLLIAYAIKRLPSPKKFTAKPTANANSVTKELLFFSLPLLGISMIQMIIGWTDILMLGYFQTSARVGLYNAALPLAHLIGIPLAALLPIYGPITAGLYAKNSVAEMGRNYAIVTKWIFSATLPLFLLLFLFPE
;
A
#
# COMPACT_ATOMS: atom_id res chain seq x y z
N LYS A 1 23.11 5.03 -24.97
CA LYS A 1 23.89 5.44 -23.77
C LYS A 1 23.06 6.37 -22.87
N ASN A 2 22.47 7.44 -23.42
CA ASN A 2 21.70 8.44 -22.66
C ASN A 2 20.42 7.93 -21.94
N GLU A 3 19.72 6.92 -22.47
CA GLU A 3 18.47 6.43 -21.85
C GLU A 3 18.69 5.48 -20.67
N SER A 4 19.66 4.57 -20.77
CA SER A 4 20.02 3.67 -19.67
C SER A 4 20.53 4.44 -18.45
N ASP A 5 21.32 5.49 -18.68
CA ASP A 5 21.86 6.35 -17.61
C ASP A 5 20.74 7.18 -16.94
N LYS A 6 19.75 7.63 -17.73
CA LYS A 6 18.54 8.30 -17.22
C LYS A 6 17.69 7.36 -16.35
N ILE A 7 17.47 6.12 -16.78
CA ILE A 7 16.69 5.13 -16.02
C ILE A 7 17.38 4.80 -14.69
N GLN A 8 18.70 4.61 -14.69
CA GLN A 8 19.45 4.36 -13.45
C GLN A 8 19.41 5.54 -12.48
N TRP A 9 19.52 6.78 -13.00
CA TRP A 9 19.37 7.99 -12.18
C TRP A 9 17.95 8.13 -11.63
N LEU A 10 16.92 7.83 -12.41
CA LEU A 10 15.53 7.90 -11.97
C LEU A 10 15.28 6.93 -10.81
N ILE A 11 15.78 5.69 -10.91
CA ILE A 11 15.68 4.68 -9.85
C ILE A 11 16.36 5.15 -8.57
N SER A 12 17.61 5.63 -8.66
CA SER A 12 18.35 6.10 -7.48
C SER A 12 17.72 7.34 -6.85
N ALA A 13 17.30 8.31 -7.67
CA ALA A 13 16.62 9.51 -7.20
C ALA A 13 15.29 9.17 -6.50
N SER A 14 14.50 8.24 -7.06
CA SER A 14 13.23 7.80 -6.46
C SER A 14 13.45 7.14 -5.09
N VAL A 15 14.43 6.24 -4.98
CA VAL A 15 14.77 5.56 -3.72
C VAL A 15 15.30 6.56 -2.69
N TRP A 16 16.18 7.48 -3.09
CA TRP A 16 16.76 8.47 -2.18
C TRP A 16 15.71 9.48 -1.69
N LEU A 17 14.87 10.01 -2.58
CA LEU A 17 13.78 10.92 -2.21
C LEU A 17 12.77 10.23 -1.28
N ALA A 18 12.43 8.97 -1.56
CA ALA A 18 11.53 8.19 -0.72
C ALA A 18 12.11 7.94 0.67
N LEU A 19 13.39 7.58 0.76
CA LEU A 19 14.09 7.42 2.04
C LEU A 19 14.17 8.74 2.82
N ALA A 20 14.55 9.84 2.16
CA ALA A 20 14.63 11.15 2.79
C ALA A 20 13.26 11.60 3.31
N GLY A 21 12.22 11.52 2.48
CA GLY A 21 10.85 11.91 2.85
C GLY A 21 10.29 11.04 3.97
N SER A 22 10.50 9.72 3.92
CA SER A 22 10.01 8.81 4.95
C SER A 22 10.77 8.92 6.28
N LEU A 23 12.07 9.23 6.27
CA LEU A 23 12.83 9.54 7.49
C LEU A 23 12.36 10.85 8.12
N ILE A 24 12.12 11.89 7.32
CA ILE A 24 11.57 13.16 7.80
C ILE A 24 10.20 12.90 8.46
N LEU A 25 9.32 12.15 7.81
CA LEU A 25 8.00 11.80 8.36
C LEU A 25 8.10 10.93 9.62
N CYS A 26 9.03 9.97 9.67
CA CYS A 26 9.31 9.16 10.85
C CYS A 26 9.68 10.04 12.05
N VAL A 27 10.60 10.98 11.86
CA VAL A 27 11.04 11.90 12.92
C VAL A 27 9.90 12.82 13.36
N ILE A 28 9.19 13.43 12.41
CA ILE A 28 8.04 14.30 12.72
C ILE A 28 6.99 13.53 13.53
N LEU A 29 6.62 12.32 13.09
CA LEU A 29 5.59 11.52 13.77
C LEU A 29 6.05 11.02 15.14
N PHE A 30 7.34 10.69 15.31
CA PHE A 30 7.91 10.30 16.59
C PHE A 30 7.84 11.40 17.65
N PHE A 31 8.13 12.66 17.26
CA PHE A 31 8.05 13.80 18.19
C PHE A 31 6.62 14.30 18.41
N THR A 32 5.75 14.17 17.40
CA THR A 32 4.35 14.60 17.51
C THR A 32 3.44 13.52 18.11
N SER A 33 3.93 12.30 18.33
CA SER A 33 3.11 11.18 18.83
C SER A 33 2.41 11.48 20.15
N GLU A 34 3.09 12.17 21.07
CA GLU A 34 2.53 12.55 22.39
C GLU A 34 1.41 13.57 22.21
N ALA A 35 1.65 14.62 21.43
CA ALA A 35 0.64 15.63 21.12
C ALA A 35 -0.57 15.03 20.40
N ILE A 36 -0.36 14.05 19.52
CA ILE A 36 -1.44 13.33 18.83
C ILE A 36 -2.23 12.47 19.82
N ALA A 37 -1.56 11.67 20.64
CA ALA A 37 -2.21 10.78 21.60
C ALA A 37 -3.02 11.55 22.65
N GLU A 38 -2.46 12.64 23.19
CA GLU A 38 -3.07 13.39 24.29
C GLU A 38 -4.09 14.43 23.81
N ASN A 39 -3.77 15.24 22.80
CA ASN A 39 -4.63 16.37 22.42
C ASN A 39 -5.68 16.02 21.36
N ILE A 40 -5.41 15.02 20.51
CA ILE A 40 -6.35 14.62 19.44
C ILE A 40 -7.18 13.44 19.91
N PHE A 41 -6.52 12.35 20.32
CA PHE A 41 -7.21 11.10 20.67
C PHE A 41 -7.59 10.97 22.15
N HIS A 42 -7.07 11.84 23.03
CA HIS A 42 -7.32 11.81 24.48
C HIS A 42 -7.01 10.45 25.13
N GLU A 43 -6.03 9.72 24.58
CA GLU A 43 -5.68 8.35 24.98
C GLU A 43 -4.14 8.21 25.08
N PRO A 44 -3.56 8.41 26.28
CA PRO A 44 -2.11 8.36 26.50
C PRO A 44 -1.49 6.99 26.17
N ALA A 45 -2.30 5.92 26.20
CA ALA A 45 -1.86 4.57 25.85
C ALA A 45 -1.40 4.46 24.38
N LEU A 46 -1.83 5.38 23.50
CA LEU A 46 -1.47 5.39 22.08
C LEU A 46 -0.08 5.96 21.79
N THR A 47 0.53 6.67 22.73
CA THR A 47 1.85 7.30 22.55
C THR A 47 2.90 6.27 22.14
N TYR A 48 3.00 5.14 22.85
CA TYR A 48 3.99 4.10 22.56
C TYR A 48 3.76 3.40 21.21
N PRO A 49 2.54 2.92 20.89
CA PRO A 49 2.22 2.41 19.56
C PRO A 49 2.59 3.38 18.43
N LEU A 50 2.24 4.66 18.56
CA LEU A 50 2.55 5.67 17.53
C LEU A 50 4.06 5.85 17.32
N LYS A 51 4.84 5.90 18.40
CA LYS A 51 6.32 5.94 18.32
C LYS A 51 6.90 4.70 17.66
N ILE A 52 6.35 3.53 17.96
CA ILE A 52 6.78 2.27 17.35
C ILE A 52 6.46 2.29 15.85
N PHE A 53 5.23 2.63 15.46
CA PHE A 53 4.81 2.70 14.06
C PHE A 53 5.54 3.78 13.25
N SER A 54 6.04 4.86 13.86
CA SER A 54 6.84 5.86 13.12
C SER A 54 8.07 5.22 12.47
N ILE A 55 8.69 4.26 13.15
CA ILE A 55 9.84 3.49 12.66
C ILE A 55 9.46 2.58 11.49
N ALA A 56 8.18 2.23 11.34
CA ALA A 56 7.70 1.42 10.21
C ALA A 56 7.65 2.22 8.90
N ILE A 57 7.52 3.56 8.96
CA ILE A 57 7.30 4.43 7.80
C ILE A 57 8.42 4.28 6.74
N PRO A 58 9.73 4.32 7.09
CA PRO A 58 10.79 4.16 6.10
C PRO A 58 10.77 2.81 5.40
N PHE A 59 10.55 1.72 6.13
CA PHE A 59 10.49 0.37 5.55
C PHE A 59 9.27 0.20 4.65
N PHE A 60 8.12 0.73 5.06
CA PHE A 60 6.89 0.66 4.27
C PHE A 60 7.02 1.44 2.96
N THR A 61 7.54 2.66 3.05
CA THR A 61 7.73 3.53 1.88
C THR A 61 8.74 2.91 0.91
N LEU A 62 9.86 2.41 1.41
CA LEU A 62 10.90 1.80 0.59
C LEU A 62 10.40 0.54 -0.12
N THR A 63 9.59 -0.28 0.56
CA THR A 63 8.97 -1.46 -0.03
C THR A 63 8.06 -1.08 -1.20
N ASN A 64 7.16 -0.11 -1.00
CA ASN A 64 6.24 0.34 -2.05
C ASN A 64 6.96 0.95 -3.25
N VAL A 65 8.02 1.74 -3.03
CA VAL A 65 8.81 2.35 -4.12
C VAL A 65 9.56 1.29 -4.91
N LEU A 66 10.23 0.34 -4.25
CA LEU A 66 10.93 -0.75 -4.92
C LEU A 66 9.96 -1.64 -5.71
N VAL A 67 8.81 -1.98 -5.14
CA VAL A 67 7.76 -2.73 -5.86
C VAL A 67 7.26 -1.93 -7.07
N SER A 68 7.03 -0.63 -6.94
CA SER A 68 6.59 0.23 -8.04
C SER A 68 7.62 0.29 -9.17
N ILE A 69 8.91 0.33 -8.83
CA ILE A 69 10.00 0.25 -9.82
C ILE A 69 9.93 -1.09 -10.57
N PHE A 70 9.78 -2.22 -9.86
CA PHE A 70 9.65 -3.54 -10.50
C PHE A 70 8.41 -3.65 -11.39
N LEU A 71 7.27 -3.08 -10.96
CA LEU A 71 6.06 -3.00 -11.77
C LEU A 71 6.28 -2.17 -13.04
N GLY A 72 7.06 -1.09 -12.96
CA GLY A 72 7.46 -0.29 -14.12
C GLY A 72 8.25 -1.08 -15.17
N PHE A 73 8.95 -2.15 -14.76
CA PHE A 73 9.62 -3.10 -15.66
C PHE A 73 8.76 -4.31 -16.04
N GLY A 74 7.48 -4.35 -15.63
CA GLY A 74 6.56 -5.47 -15.90
C GLY A 74 6.74 -6.68 -14.98
N HIS A 75 7.55 -6.58 -13.93
CA HIS A 75 7.81 -7.67 -12.99
C HIS A 75 6.83 -7.67 -11.82
N VAL A 76 5.60 -8.11 -12.08
CA VAL A 76 4.52 -8.20 -11.07
C VAL A 76 4.88 -9.16 -9.93
N GLN A 77 5.80 -10.10 -10.15
CA GLN A 77 6.21 -11.08 -9.14
C GLN A 77 6.80 -10.43 -7.89
N ALA A 78 7.46 -9.28 -8.02
CA ALA A 78 8.02 -8.58 -6.87
C ALA A 78 6.93 -8.09 -5.90
N LYS A 79 5.80 -7.59 -6.43
CA LYS A 79 4.64 -7.22 -5.60
C LYS A 79 4.09 -8.44 -4.87
N VAL A 80 3.80 -9.51 -5.62
CA VAL A 80 3.17 -10.72 -5.07
C VAL A 80 4.04 -11.35 -3.99
N TYR A 81 5.34 -11.50 -4.23
CA TYR A 81 6.22 -12.11 -3.23
C TYR A 81 6.44 -11.22 -2.03
N PHE A 82 6.83 -9.96 -2.20
CA PHE A 82 7.31 -9.15 -1.07
C PHE A 82 6.19 -8.39 -0.34
N GLN A 83 5.15 -7.97 -1.04
CA GLN A 83 4.04 -7.25 -0.43
C GLN A 83 2.92 -8.20 -0.01
N ASP A 84 2.45 -9.04 -0.92
CA ASP A 84 1.25 -9.85 -0.68
C ASP A 84 1.55 -11.14 0.11
N ILE A 85 2.69 -11.80 -0.16
CA ILE A 85 3.10 -13.04 0.51
C ILE A 85 3.96 -12.74 1.73
N PHE A 86 5.20 -12.24 1.59
CA PHE A 86 6.11 -12.07 2.72
C PHE A 86 5.57 -11.08 3.76
N GLY A 87 5.02 -9.94 3.32
CA GLY A 87 4.46 -8.94 4.23
C GLY A 87 3.35 -9.49 5.13
N ASN A 88 2.45 -10.30 4.57
CA ASN A 88 1.31 -10.86 5.31
C ASN A 88 1.60 -12.23 5.95
N ALA A 89 2.47 -13.05 5.37
CA ALA A 89 2.77 -14.39 5.85
C ALA A 89 3.80 -14.41 6.99
N LEU A 90 4.69 -13.40 7.07
CA LEU A 90 5.67 -13.31 8.16
C LEU A 90 5.06 -12.81 9.48
N PHE A 91 3.95 -12.08 9.43
CA PHE A 91 3.32 -11.54 10.63
C PHE A 91 2.69 -12.60 11.55
N PRO A 92 1.83 -13.53 11.06
CA PRO A 92 1.23 -14.57 11.90
C PRO A 92 2.21 -15.45 12.71
N PRO A 93 3.33 -15.97 12.17
CA PRO A 93 4.27 -16.76 12.97
C PRO A 93 5.01 -15.90 14.00
N LEU A 94 5.30 -14.63 13.70
CA LEU A 94 5.88 -13.72 14.68
C LEU A 94 4.87 -13.39 15.80
N LEU A 95 3.61 -13.14 15.45
CA LEU A 95 2.52 -12.96 16.40
C LEU A 95 2.36 -14.20 17.30
N LEU A 96 2.37 -15.40 16.72
CA LEU A 96 2.27 -16.65 17.48
C LEU A 96 3.42 -16.77 18.49
N THR A 97 4.63 -16.37 18.10
CA THR A 97 5.80 -16.35 18.99
C THR A 97 5.59 -15.39 20.17
N VAL A 98 5.02 -14.20 19.93
CA VAL A 98 4.68 -13.24 20.99
C VAL A 98 3.67 -13.83 21.98
N ILE A 99 2.65 -14.52 21.46
CA ILE A 99 1.61 -15.16 22.28
C ILE A 99 2.18 -16.32 23.10
N LEU A 100 2.96 -17.22 22.48
CA LEU A 100 3.53 -18.39 23.15
C LEU A 100 4.52 -18.01 24.26
N LEU A 101 5.26 -16.91 24.10
CA LEU A 101 6.18 -16.39 25.09
C LEU A 101 5.51 -15.49 26.15
N ASN A 102 4.17 -15.33 26.09
CA ASN A 102 3.41 -14.41 26.95
C ASN A 102 4.02 -13.00 27.02
N LEU A 103 4.50 -12.49 25.88
CA LEU A 103 5.02 -11.13 25.80
C LEU A 103 3.87 -10.11 25.94
N SER A 104 4.21 -8.91 26.43
CA SER A 104 3.26 -7.79 26.54
C SER A 104 2.60 -7.48 25.19
N PHE A 105 1.39 -6.89 25.22
CA PHE A 105 0.65 -6.44 24.03
C PHE A 105 1.51 -5.58 23.08
N ILE A 106 2.48 -4.84 23.62
CA ILE A 106 3.43 -4.05 22.83
C ILE A 106 4.25 -4.92 21.85
N GLY A 107 4.50 -6.19 22.20
CA GLY A 107 5.18 -7.17 21.36
C GLY A 107 4.49 -7.41 20.02
N VAL A 108 3.17 -7.20 19.93
CA VAL A 108 2.41 -7.31 18.68
C VAL A 108 2.87 -6.26 17.66
N PHE A 109 3.10 -5.02 18.11
CA PHE A 109 3.58 -3.94 17.24
C PHE A 109 5.01 -4.20 16.76
N TYR A 110 5.87 -4.71 17.64
CA TYR A 110 7.22 -5.12 17.26
C TYR A 110 7.21 -6.27 16.25
N ALA A 111 6.36 -7.28 16.43
CA ALA A 111 6.21 -8.38 15.48
C ALA A 111 5.80 -7.87 14.09
N TYR A 112 4.88 -6.89 14.03
CA TYR A 112 4.48 -6.27 12.77
C TYR A 112 5.64 -5.54 12.09
N ILE A 113 6.40 -4.74 12.83
CA ILE A 113 7.53 -3.99 12.27
C ILE A 113 8.65 -4.93 11.84
N ILE A 114 8.94 -5.98 12.61
CA ILE A 114 9.95 -6.96 12.25
C ILE A 114 9.55 -7.69 10.96
N SER A 115 8.28 -8.09 10.81
CA SER A 115 7.74 -8.66 9.57
C SER A 115 8.01 -7.74 8.37
N LEU A 116 7.67 -6.45 8.54
CA LEU A 116 7.79 -5.44 7.50
C LEU A 116 9.26 -5.17 7.16
N ALA A 117 10.13 -5.06 8.18
CA ALA A 117 11.56 -4.86 8.02
C ALA A 117 12.23 -6.05 7.31
N ILE A 118 11.89 -7.29 7.68
CA ILE A 118 12.39 -8.50 7.00
C ILE A 118 11.98 -8.49 5.53
N SER A 119 10.70 -8.23 5.24
CA SER A 119 10.22 -8.16 3.85
C SER A 119 10.96 -7.09 3.05
N CYS A 120 11.13 -5.90 3.62
CA CYS A 120 11.87 -4.80 3.00
C CYS A 120 13.34 -5.19 2.72
N LEU A 121 14.02 -5.82 3.69
CA LEU A 121 15.41 -6.25 3.53
C LEU A 121 15.57 -7.31 2.44
N LEU A 122 14.65 -8.28 2.37
CA LEU A 122 14.64 -9.30 1.31
C LEU A 122 14.40 -8.67 -0.06
N LEU A 123 13.49 -7.70 -0.16
CA LEU A 123 13.25 -6.97 -1.39
C LEU A 123 14.46 -6.14 -1.84
N ILE A 124 15.16 -5.49 -0.90
CA ILE A 124 16.43 -4.79 -1.21
C ILE A 124 17.47 -5.78 -1.75
N ALA A 125 17.63 -6.94 -1.09
CA ALA A 125 18.56 -7.97 -1.55
C ALA A 125 18.20 -8.50 -2.95
N TYR A 126 16.90 -8.63 -3.25
CA TYR A 126 16.40 -8.99 -4.57
C TYR A 126 16.64 -7.87 -5.61
N ALA A 127 16.37 -6.62 -5.23
CA ALA A 127 16.57 -5.42 -6.04
C ALA A 127 18.01 -5.24 -6.48
N ILE A 128 18.97 -5.42 -5.57
CA ILE A 128 20.41 -5.31 -5.87
C ILE A 128 20.85 -6.34 -6.91
N LYS A 129 20.24 -7.55 -6.91
CA LYS A 129 20.60 -8.63 -7.84
C LYS A 129 19.90 -8.52 -9.21
N ARG A 130 18.69 -7.97 -9.27
CA ARG A 130 17.82 -7.99 -10.46
C ARG A 130 17.74 -6.67 -11.21
N LEU A 131 17.90 -5.53 -10.54
CA LEU A 131 17.94 -4.24 -11.23
C LEU A 131 19.30 -4.08 -11.92
N PRO A 132 19.34 -3.47 -13.12
CA PRO A 132 20.60 -3.10 -13.75
C PRO A 132 21.40 -2.31 -12.72
N SER A 133 22.56 -2.83 -12.31
CA SER A 133 23.27 -2.36 -11.13
C SER A 133 23.26 -0.83 -11.09
N PRO A 134 22.95 -0.20 -9.94
CA PRO A 134 23.37 1.16 -9.73
C PRO A 134 24.89 1.09 -9.74
N LYS A 135 25.51 1.22 -10.92
CA LYS A 135 26.94 1.45 -11.04
C LYS A 135 27.15 2.80 -10.41
N LYS A 136 27.39 2.73 -9.11
CA LYS A 136 27.68 3.80 -8.17
C LYS A 136 26.46 4.69 -7.85
N PHE A 137 26.04 4.64 -6.58
CA PHE A 137 25.43 5.77 -5.85
C PHE A 137 26.29 7.06 -5.93
N THR A 138 27.48 6.99 -6.53
CA THR A 138 28.41 8.09 -6.85
C THR A 138 28.49 8.42 -8.35
N ALA A 139 27.45 8.08 -9.14
CA ALA A 139 27.32 8.62 -10.49
C ALA A 139 27.21 10.15 -10.39
N LYS A 140 28.22 10.87 -10.93
CA LYS A 140 28.23 12.33 -10.97
C LYS A 140 26.88 12.83 -11.51
N PRO A 141 26.26 13.86 -10.90
CA PRO A 141 25.05 14.45 -11.45
C PRO A 141 25.36 14.86 -12.89
N THR A 142 24.70 14.18 -13.84
CA THR A 142 24.72 14.61 -15.23
C THR A 142 24.01 15.97 -15.29
N ALA A 143 24.33 16.82 -16.27
CA ALA A 143 23.70 18.15 -16.38
C ALA A 143 22.15 18.11 -16.40
N ASN A 144 21.55 16.95 -16.75
CA ASN A 144 20.11 16.72 -16.77
C ASN A 144 19.54 16.02 -15.51
N ALA A 145 20.37 15.64 -14.54
CA ALA A 145 19.95 14.97 -13.31
C ALA A 145 18.92 15.78 -12.51
N ASN A 146 19.16 17.08 -12.36
CA ASN A 146 18.24 17.98 -11.66
C ASN A 146 16.91 18.15 -12.40
N SER A 147 16.92 18.10 -13.74
CA SER A 147 15.70 18.19 -14.55
C SER A 147 14.81 16.96 -14.35
N VAL A 148 15.40 15.76 -14.38
CA VAL A 148 14.67 14.49 -14.23
C VAL A 148 14.09 14.36 -12.81
N THR A 149 14.86 14.74 -11.78
CA THR A 149 14.37 14.72 -10.38
C THR A 149 13.25 15.75 -10.17
N LYS A 150 13.37 16.94 -10.78
CA LYS A 150 12.32 17.97 -10.72
C LYS A 150 11.04 17.48 -11.40
N GLU A 151 11.14 16.93 -12.59
CA GLU A 151 10.00 16.37 -13.33
C GLU A 151 9.30 15.25 -12.52
N LEU A 152 10.07 14.34 -11.92
CA LEU A 152 9.55 13.31 -11.03
C LEU A 152 8.77 13.91 -9.85
N LEU A 153 9.29 14.94 -9.18
CA LEU A 153 8.61 15.60 -8.06
C LEU A 153 7.34 16.33 -8.50
N PHE A 154 7.38 17.09 -9.59
CA PHE A 154 6.20 17.81 -10.11
C PHE A 154 5.11 16.86 -10.59
N PHE A 155 5.47 15.66 -11.06
CA PHE A 155 4.52 14.60 -11.38
C PHE A 155 3.97 13.91 -10.12
N SER A 156 4.82 13.68 -9.11
CA SER A 156 4.45 12.98 -7.89
C SER A 156 3.60 13.83 -6.93
N LEU A 157 3.79 15.15 -6.92
CA LEU A 157 3.08 16.06 -6.02
C LEU A 157 1.54 16.07 -6.22
N PRO A 158 0.99 16.20 -7.45
CA PRO A 158 -0.45 16.09 -7.66
C PRO A 158 -0.97 14.67 -7.37
N LEU A 159 -0.20 13.63 -7.67
CA LEU A 159 -0.56 12.25 -7.35
C LEU A 159 -0.62 12.00 -5.84
N LEU A 160 0.27 12.62 -5.07
CA LEU A 160 0.20 12.64 -3.62
C LEU A 160 -1.12 13.26 -3.17
N GLY A 161 -1.50 14.42 -3.72
CA GLY A 161 -2.77 15.08 -3.40
C GLY A 161 -3.99 14.19 -3.68
N ILE A 162 -4.02 13.51 -4.83
CA ILE A 162 -5.06 12.54 -5.17
C ILE A 162 -5.07 11.38 -4.16
N SER A 163 -3.90 10.85 -3.80
CA SER A 163 -3.76 9.74 -2.85
C SER A 163 -4.25 10.12 -1.45
N MET A 164 -3.95 11.35 -1.00
CA MET A 164 -4.43 11.87 0.29
C MET A 164 -5.94 12.01 0.30
N ILE A 165 -6.53 12.55 -0.77
CA ILE A 165 -7.99 12.68 -0.89
C ILE A 165 -8.65 11.30 -0.88
N GLN A 166 -8.12 10.33 -1.63
CA GLN A 166 -8.63 8.96 -1.63
C GLN A 166 -8.52 8.31 -0.24
N MET A 167 -7.42 8.55 0.48
CA MET A 167 -7.27 8.08 1.86
C MET A 167 -8.32 8.73 2.76
N ILE A 168 -8.50 10.05 2.71
CA ILE A 168 -9.53 10.73 3.51
C ILE A 168 -10.92 10.15 3.21
N ILE A 169 -11.28 9.97 1.94
CA ILE A 169 -12.57 9.37 1.54
C ILE A 169 -12.71 7.96 2.12
N GLY A 170 -11.67 7.12 2.01
CA GLY A 170 -11.70 5.73 2.48
C GLY A 170 -11.76 5.57 4.00
N TRP A 171 -11.40 6.60 4.76
CA TRP A 171 -11.49 6.62 6.22
C TRP A 171 -12.62 7.52 6.74
N THR A 172 -13.37 8.19 5.85
CA THR A 172 -14.38 9.19 6.24
C THR A 172 -15.47 8.57 7.11
N ASP A 173 -15.90 7.35 6.78
CA ASP A 173 -16.85 6.57 7.55
C ASP A 173 -16.36 6.29 8.98
N ILE A 174 -15.12 5.81 9.14
CA ILE A 174 -14.52 5.53 10.44
C ILE A 174 -14.30 6.82 11.23
N LEU A 175 -13.82 7.90 10.58
CA LEU A 175 -13.58 9.19 11.22
C LEU A 175 -14.89 9.83 11.70
N MET A 176 -15.95 9.78 10.89
CA MET A 176 -17.28 10.25 11.31
C MET A 176 -17.82 9.42 12.47
N LEU A 177 -17.71 8.08 12.42
CA LEU A 177 -18.12 7.23 13.53
C LEU A 177 -17.29 7.48 14.79
N GLY A 178 -15.98 7.73 14.66
CA GLY A 178 -15.11 8.08 15.77
C GLY A 178 -15.50 9.40 16.47
N TYR A 179 -16.06 10.35 15.72
CA TYR A 179 -16.56 11.60 16.28
C TYR A 179 -17.95 11.46 16.91
N PHE A 180 -18.86 10.71 16.27
CA PHE A 180 -20.27 10.63 16.69
C PHE A 180 -20.61 9.44 17.61
N GLN A 181 -19.75 8.43 17.71
CA GLN A 181 -20.03 7.18 18.42
C GLN A 181 -18.88 6.81 19.38
N THR A 182 -19.16 5.89 20.30
CA THR A 182 -18.16 5.38 21.24
C THR A 182 -17.15 4.45 20.56
N SER A 183 -15.93 4.37 21.10
CA SER A 183 -14.85 3.52 20.60
C SER A 183 -15.25 2.04 20.45
N ALA A 184 -16.15 1.56 21.31
CA ALA A 184 -16.70 0.20 21.20
C ALA A 184 -17.50 -0.02 19.91
N ARG A 185 -18.35 0.95 19.51
CA ARG A 185 -19.13 0.86 18.26
C ARG A 185 -18.26 1.00 17.02
N VAL A 186 -17.26 1.87 17.08
CA VAL A 186 -16.24 2.01 16.02
C VAL A 186 -15.45 0.71 15.87
N GLY A 187 -15.14 0.02 16.98
CA GLY A 187 -14.50 -1.29 16.98
C GLY A 187 -15.35 -2.36 16.29
N LEU A 188 -16.66 -2.43 16.59
CA LEU A 188 -17.58 -3.34 15.92
C LEU A 188 -17.68 -3.06 14.41
N TYR A 189 -17.75 -1.79 14.02
CA TYR A 189 -17.73 -1.39 12.61
C TYR A 189 -16.45 -1.86 11.91
N ASN A 190 -15.28 -1.59 12.51
CA ASN A 190 -13.99 -2.01 11.98
C ASN A 190 -13.85 -3.54 11.89
N ALA A 191 -14.47 -4.29 12.80
CA ALA A 191 -14.49 -5.75 12.74
C ALA A 191 -15.36 -6.29 11.59
N ALA A 192 -16.43 -5.58 11.23
CA ALA A 192 -17.32 -5.96 10.13
C ALA A 192 -16.81 -5.53 8.75
N LEU A 193 -16.00 -4.47 8.65
CA LEU A 193 -15.46 -3.95 7.39
C LEU A 193 -14.79 -5.00 6.49
N PRO A 194 -13.91 -5.89 7.00
CA PRO A 194 -13.32 -6.94 6.18
C PRO A 194 -14.34 -7.87 5.53
N LEU A 195 -15.43 -8.21 6.25
CA LEU A 195 -16.52 -9.03 5.72
C LEU A 195 -17.27 -8.30 4.61
N ALA A 196 -17.53 -6.99 4.79
CA ALA A 196 -18.13 -6.17 3.76
C ALA A 196 -17.25 -6.08 2.50
N HIS A 197 -15.92 -5.99 2.66
CA HIS A 197 -14.99 -5.97 1.54
C HIS A 197 -14.96 -7.29 0.74
N LEU A 198 -15.31 -8.44 1.33
CA LEU A 198 -15.39 -9.72 0.60
C LEU A 198 -16.38 -9.66 -0.57
N ILE A 199 -17.48 -8.91 -0.42
CA ILE A 199 -18.51 -8.72 -1.44
C ILE A 199 -17.91 -8.10 -2.72
N GLY A 200 -16.90 -7.23 -2.56
CA GLY A 200 -16.23 -6.52 -3.65
C GLY A 200 -15.11 -7.29 -4.35
N ILE A 201 -14.66 -8.44 -3.83
CA ILE A 201 -13.54 -9.20 -4.40
C ILE A 201 -13.76 -9.59 -5.88
N PRO A 202 -14.93 -10.13 -6.29
CA PRO A 202 -15.16 -10.49 -7.68
C PRO A 202 -15.03 -9.29 -8.63
N LEU A 203 -15.53 -8.13 -8.21
CA LEU A 203 -15.41 -6.88 -8.95
C LEU A 203 -13.94 -6.46 -9.08
N ALA A 204 -13.19 -6.48 -7.97
CA ALA A 204 -11.77 -6.11 -7.94
C ALA A 204 -10.88 -7.04 -8.80
N ALA A 205 -11.25 -8.32 -8.92
CA ALA A 205 -10.52 -9.28 -9.75
C ALA A 205 -10.75 -9.08 -11.26
N LEU A 206 -11.97 -8.70 -11.66
CA LEU A 206 -12.35 -8.57 -13.06
C LEU A 206 -12.05 -7.18 -13.66
N LEU A 207 -12.07 -6.12 -12.85
CA LEU A 207 -11.82 -4.74 -13.30
C LEU A 207 -10.49 -4.58 -14.07
N PRO A 208 -9.35 -5.07 -13.57
CA PRO A 208 -8.05 -4.91 -14.24
C PRO A 208 -7.98 -5.65 -15.59
N ILE A 209 -8.76 -6.72 -15.75
CA ILE A 209 -8.83 -7.53 -16.97
C ILE A 209 -9.74 -6.83 -18.00
N TYR A 210 -10.82 -6.21 -17.55
CA TYR A 210 -11.79 -5.55 -18.41
C TYR A 210 -11.21 -4.36 -19.18
N GLY A 211 -10.32 -3.58 -18.55
CA GLY A 211 -9.72 -2.37 -19.16
C GLY A 211 -9.01 -2.64 -20.50
N PRO A 212 -7.98 -3.52 -20.54
CA PRO A 212 -7.26 -3.85 -21.78
C PRO A 212 -8.16 -4.46 -22.86
N ILE A 213 -9.11 -5.32 -22.49
CA ILE A 213 -10.04 -5.96 -23.43
C ILE A 213 -10.93 -4.91 -24.09
N THR A 214 -11.48 -3.99 -23.30
CA THR A 214 -12.37 -2.93 -23.78
C THR A 214 -11.62 -1.96 -24.69
N ALA A 215 -10.41 -1.56 -24.32
CA ALA A 215 -9.56 -0.71 -25.16
C ALA A 215 -9.23 -1.38 -26.51
N GLY A 216 -8.95 -2.69 -26.50
CA GLY A 216 -8.69 -3.45 -27.72
C GLY A 216 -9.91 -3.59 -28.64
N LEU A 217 -11.11 -3.77 -28.08
CA LEU A 217 -12.36 -3.80 -28.85
C LEU A 217 -12.73 -2.42 -29.40
N TYR A 218 -12.50 -1.36 -28.63
CA TYR A 218 -12.72 0.01 -29.06
C TYR A 218 -11.81 0.39 -30.24
N ALA A 219 -10.52 0.04 -30.18
CA ALA A 219 -9.57 0.29 -31.28
C ALA A 219 -9.96 -0.42 -32.59
N LYS A 220 -10.72 -1.53 -32.50
CA LYS A 220 -11.24 -2.27 -33.65
C LYS A 220 -12.61 -1.77 -34.14
N ASN A 221 -13.17 -0.72 -33.54
CA ASN A 221 -14.55 -0.26 -33.75
C ASN A 221 -15.62 -1.35 -33.50
N SER A 222 -15.31 -2.37 -32.69
CA SER A 222 -16.21 -3.49 -32.37
C SER A 222 -17.15 -3.16 -31.20
N VAL A 223 -17.96 -2.11 -31.33
CA VAL A 223 -18.84 -1.62 -30.24
C VAL A 223 -19.87 -2.67 -29.80
N ALA A 224 -20.40 -3.47 -30.72
CA ALA A 224 -21.35 -4.54 -30.41
C ALA A 224 -20.71 -5.63 -29.52
N GLU A 225 -19.47 -6.02 -29.81
CA GLU A 225 -18.73 -7.00 -29.00
C GLU A 225 -18.38 -6.42 -27.62
N MET A 226 -18.09 -5.12 -27.54
CA MET A 226 -17.85 -4.43 -26.29
C MET A 226 -19.10 -4.49 -25.38
N GLY A 227 -20.29 -4.22 -25.93
CA GLY A 227 -21.54 -4.34 -25.19
C GLY A 227 -21.81 -5.77 -24.71
N ARG A 228 -21.52 -6.78 -25.55
CA ARG A 228 -21.61 -8.20 -25.16
C ARG A 228 -20.67 -8.54 -24.01
N ASN A 229 -19.41 -8.10 -24.09
CA ASN A 229 -18.42 -8.34 -23.03
C ASN A 229 -18.81 -7.64 -21.73
N TYR A 230 -19.32 -6.41 -21.80
CA TYR A 230 -19.83 -5.70 -20.62
C TYR A 230 -20.95 -6.49 -19.94
N ALA A 231 -21.93 -6.98 -20.70
CA ALA A 231 -23.03 -7.78 -20.15
C ALA A 231 -22.55 -9.10 -19.53
N ILE A 232 -21.62 -9.79 -20.18
CA ILE A 232 -21.03 -11.03 -19.67
C ILE A 232 -20.31 -10.77 -18.34
N VAL A 233 -19.39 -9.79 -18.32
CA VAL A 233 -18.61 -9.46 -17.12
C VAL A 233 -19.52 -9.04 -15.97
N THR A 234 -20.51 -8.19 -16.24
CA THR A 234 -21.49 -7.76 -15.24
C THR A 234 -22.28 -8.94 -14.68
N LYS A 235 -22.70 -9.88 -15.55
CA LYS A 235 -23.42 -11.09 -15.12
C LYS A 235 -22.55 -11.99 -14.24
N TRP A 236 -21.26 -12.15 -14.57
CA TRP A 236 -20.34 -12.92 -13.73
C TRP A 236 -20.09 -12.25 -12.38
N ILE A 237 -19.87 -10.93 -12.36
CA ILE A 237 -19.73 -10.18 -11.11
C ILE A 237 -20.98 -10.35 -10.25
N PHE A 238 -22.16 -10.12 -10.83
CA PHE A 238 -23.42 -10.25 -10.10
C PHE A 238 -23.64 -11.67 -9.56
N SER A 239 -23.44 -12.71 -10.38
CA SER A 239 -23.58 -14.10 -9.96
C SER A 239 -22.60 -14.51 -8.85
N ALA A 240 -21.40 -13.91 -8.80
CA ALA A 240 -20.42 -14.19 -7.76
C ALA A 240 -20.67 -13.37 -6.48
N THR A 241 -21.09 -12.11 -6.62
CA THR A 241 -21.33 -11.19 -5.51
C THR A 241 -22.67 -11.45 -4.81
N LEU A 242 -23.72 -11.86 -5.55
CA LEU A 242 -25.06 -12.07 -5.00
C LEU A 242 -25.10 -13.13 -3.88
N PRO A 243 -24.49 -14.33 -4.01
CA PRO A 243 -24.47 -15.32 -2.93
C PRO A 243 -23.74 -14.82 -1.68
N LEU A 244 -22.62 -14.12 -1.86
CA LEU A 244 -21.85 -13.54 -0.76
C LEU A 244 -22.68 -12.47 -0.01
N PHE A 245 -23.35 -11.61 -0.77
CA PHE A 245 -24.27 -10.62 -0.21
C PHE A 245 -25.43 -11.29 0.54
N LEU A 246 -26.09 -12.30 -0.06
CA LEU A 246 -27.20 -13.00 0.58
C LEU A 246 -26.78 -13.71 1.86
N LEU A 247 -25.60 -14.31 1.90
CA LEU A 247 -25.08 -14.94 3.11
C LEU A 247 -24.92 -13.90 4.23
N LEU A 248 -24.24 -12.79 3.96
CA LEU A 248 -24.03 -11.74 4.96
C LEU A 248 -25.31 -11.01 5.36
N PHE A 249 -26.28 -10.90 4.45
CA PHE A 249 -27.54 -10.23 4.70
C PHE A 249 -28.55 -11.11 5.46
N LEU A 250 -28.62 -12.40 5.14
CA LEU A 250 -29.55 -13.34 5.76
C LEU A 250 -29.02 -13.92 7.08
N PHE A 251 -27.69 -13.97 7.25
CA PHE A 251 -27.02 -14.41 8.48
C PHE A 251 -26.13 -13.28 9.03
N PRO A 252 -26.73 -12.21 9.59
CA PRO A 252 -25.99 -11.07 10.15
C PRO A 252 -25.44 -11.32 11.56
N GLU A 253 -25.79 -12.44 12.20
CA GLU A 253 -25.26 -12.91 13.49
C GLU A 253 -24.03 -13.81 13.30
#